data_AF-A0AAN0UCV0-F1
#
_entry.id   AF-A0AAN0UCV0-F1
#
_cell.length_a   1.000
_cell.length_b   1.000
_cell.length_c   1.000
_cell.angle_alpha   90.00
_cell.angle_beta   90.00
_cell.angle_gamma   90.00
#
_symmetry.space_group_name_H-M   'P 1'
#
loop_
_entity.id
_entity.type
_entity.pdbx_description
1 polymer ?
#
loop_
_entity_poly.entity_id
_entity_poly.type
_entity_poly.pdbx_seq_one_letter_code
_entity_poly.pdbx_strand_id
1 'polypeptide(L)'
;MSKHLGVEYKVRMPQELKDKIADSAKELNRSMNQDIVARLEKSFAPIDLDEIEKQLNDYYYSNDLIPATPIRLPRINKEFKKSDIDQSGFDKLRSIIKKTKDINKSLNEYLPHANLQNAAFHEQDKYLAVRGSHGNTTENCINLIEYIKMPECIQVLLFATHNKPTPGFSREDGPETNLPLMGALLLVELEDFNAYVIFDGLFLTAQRYPRYKEVKEVLDAAVTSDKAYFINIPVPFTSTWGPVGAVDQLLPLPRQELTPDSRKNFFKLLCNISEEKYLDMYRS
;
A
#
# COMPACT_ATOMS: atom_id res chain seq x y z
N MET A 1 2.18 21.58 41.18
CA MET A 1 1.10 22.53 40.81
C MET A 1 0.65 22.17 39.40
N SER A 2 -0.63 21.78 39.24
CA SER A 2 -1.21 21.20 38.02
C SER A 2 -1.31 22.24 36.90
N LYS A 3 -0.63 22.00 35.77
CA LYS A 3 -0.53 22.93 34.62
C LYS A 3 -1.56 22.70 33.51
N HIS A 4 -2.60 21.89 33.72
CA HIS A 4 -3.60 21.59 32.69
C HIS A 4 -5.03 21.95 33.11
N LEU A 5 -5.26 23.23 33.44
CA LEU A 5 -6.61 23.82 33.58
C LEU A 5 -7.02 24.49 32.26
N GLY A 6 -6.97 23.76 31.15
CA GLY A 6 -7.27 24.28 29.81
C GLY A 6 -8.30 23.42 29.08
N VAL A 7 -9.45 24.00 28.78
CA VAL A 7 -10.55 23.54 27.89
C VAL A 7 -10.94 22.07 28.01
N GLU A 8 -12.12 21.81 28.59
CA GLU A 8 -12.71 20.46 28.63
C GLU A 8 -13.33 20.07 27.29
N TYR A 9 -12.83 18.98 26.69
CA TYR A 9 -13.41 18.38 25.50
C TYR A 9 -14.23 17.13 25.84
N LYS A 10 -15.53 17.16 25.54
CA LYS A 10 -16.41 15.99 25.69
C LYS A 10 -16.26 15.06 24.49
N VAL A 11 -15.50 13.99 24.65
CA VAL A 11 -15.29 12.96 23.61
C VAL A 11 -16.33 11.86 23.74
N ARG A 12 -16.99 11.49 22.64
CA ARG A 12 -17.79 10.26 22.55
C ARG A 12 -16.88 9.14 22.07
N MET A 13 -16.80 8.05 22.82
CA MET A 13 -15.98 6.90 22.48
C MET A 13 -16.72 5.59 22.76
N PRO A 14 -16.41 4.50 22.02
CA PRO A 14 -16.94 3.17 22.30
C PRO A 14 -16.57 2.69 23.72
N GLN A 15 -17.44 1.87 24.31
CA GLN A 15 -17.25 1.36 25.68
C GLN A 15 -15.94 0.58 25.82
N GLU A 16 -15.62 -0.27 24.85
CA GLU A 16 -14.36 -1.04 24.81
C GLU A 16 -13.11 -0.15 24.87
N LEU A 17 -13.14 1.01 24.20
CA LEU A 17 -12.01 1.94 24.20
C LEU A 17 -11.87 2.61 25.56
N LYS A 18 -12.99 2.97 26.18
CA LYS A 18 -13.00 3.55 27.53
C LYS A 18 -12.41 2.58 28.56
N ASP A 19 -12.78 1.31 28.48
CA ASP A 19 -12.30 0.29 29.41
C ASP A 19 -10.78 0.08 29.27
N LYS A 20 -10.26 0.01 28.04
CA LYS A 20 -8.81 -0.07 27.78
C LYS A 20 -8.01 1.11 28.34
N ILE A 21 -8.56 2.33 28.25
CA ILE A 21 -7.91 3.53 28.80
C ILE A 21 -7.95 3.50 30.33
N ALA A 22 -9.06 3.04 30.92
CA ALA A 22 -9.19 2.90 32.37
C ALA A 22 -8.19 1.89 32.94
N ASP A 23 -8.02 0.74 32.28
CA ASP A 23 -7.05 -0.28 32.69
C ASP A 23 -5.61 0.23 32.59
N SER A 24 -5.25 0.86 31.47
CA SER A 24 -3.93 1.51 31.29
C SER A 24 -3.64 2.58 32.35
N ALA A 25 -4.64 3.41 32.66
CA ALA A 25 -4.50 4.46 33.65
C ALA A 25 -4.23 3.87 35.05
N LYS A 26 -4.90 2.76 35.38
CA LYS A 26 -4.70 2.03 36.63
C LYS A 26 -3.32 1.39 36.72
N GLU A 27 -2.86 0.75 35.66
CA GLU A 27 -1.51 0.15 35.59
C GLU A 27 -0.41 1.20 35.77
N LEU A 28 -0.60 2.38 35.19
CA LEU A 28 0.37 3.49 35.24
C LEU A 28 0.16 4.44 36.43
N ASN A 29 -0.70 4.08 37.39
CA ASN A 29 -1.03 4.88 38.58
C ASN A 29 -1.36 6.35 38.28
N ARG A 30 -2.12 6.60 37.21
CA ARG A 30 -2.53 7.94 36.77
C ARG A 30 -4.03 8.03 36.55
N SER A 31 -4.58 9.25 36.52
CA SER A 31 -6.01 9.42 36.19
C SER A 31 -6.27 9.13 34.71
N MET A 32 -7.50 8.72 34.38
CA MET A 32 -7.89 8.45 32.99
C MET A 32 -7.64 9.65 32.07
N ASN A 33 -7.89 10.88 32.55
CA ASN A 33 -7.60 12.09 31.80
C ASN A 33 -6.10 12.31 31.61
N GLN A 34 -5.28 12.04 32.63
CA GLN A 34 -3.81 12.11 32.51
C GLN A 34 -3.27 11.06 31.53
N ASP A 35 -3.88 9.87 31.48
CA ASP A 35 -3.51 8.81 30.53
C ASP A 35 -3.78 9.24 29.08
N ILE A 36 -4.96 9.81 28.83
CA ILE A 36 -5.36 10.35 27.52
C ILE A 36 -4.41 11.47 27.10
N VAL A 37 -4.17 12.46 27.97
CA VAL A 37 -3.27 13.59 27.66
C VAL A 37 -1.87 13.10 27.35
N ALA A 38 -1.30 12.21 28.16
CA ALA A 38 0.05 11.70 27.94
C ALA A 38 0.17 10.89 26.64
N ARG A 39 -0.87 10.13 26.25
CA ARG A 39 -0.90 9.43 24.95
C ARG A 39 -0.96 10.40 23.78
N LEU A 40 -1.75 11.47 23.89
CA LEU A 40 -1.82 12.52 22.89
C LEU A 40 -0.47 13.25 22.77
N GLU A 41 0.12 13.66 23.89
CA GLU A 41 1.45 14.28 23.90
C GLU A 41 2.51 13.35 23.27
N LYS A 42 2.48 12.05 23.58
CA LYS A 42 3.35 11.07 22.94
C LYS A 42 3.11 10.96 21.42
N SER A 43 1.86 11.07 20.96
CA SER A 43 1.54 11.03 19.52
C SER A 43 2.05 12.25 18.74
N PHE A 44 2.29 13.38 19.44
CA PHE A 44 2.85 14.60 18.85
C PHE A 44 4.35 14.78 19.13
N ALA A 45 4.95 13.93 19.98
CA ALA A 45 6.37 14.00 20.26
C ALA A 45 7.19 13.59 19.01
N PRO A 46 8.32 14.27 18.72
CA PRO A 46 9.20 13.86 17.64
C PRO A 46 9.68 12.43 17.89
N ILE A 47 9.70 11.63 16.83
CA ILE A 47 10.07 10.21 16.88
C ILE A 47 11.52 10.10 17.35
N ASP A 48 11.72 9.56 18.55
CA ASP A 48 13.04 9.23 19.09
C ASP A 48 13.48 7.87 18.55
N LEU A 49 14.35 7.91 17.53
CA LEU A 49 14.85 6.73 16.84
C LEU A 49 15.67 5.82 17.78
N ASP A 50 16.30 6.37 18.82
CA ASP A 50 17.11 5.61 19.77
C ASP A 50 16.22 4.77 20.70
N GLU A 51 15.02 5.28 21.06
CA GLU A 51 14.05 4.54 21.86
C GLU A 51 13.40 3.40 21.06
N ILE A 52 13.16 3.62 19.77
CA ILE A 52 12.63 2.58 18.85
C ILE A 52 13.64 1.46 18.64
N GLU A 53 14.92 1.79 18.41
CA GLU A 53 15.97 0.79 18.24
C GLU A 53 16.14 -0.06 19.52
N LYS A 54 16.05 0.57 20.69
CA LYS A 54 16.09 -0.14 21.97
C LYS A 54 14.90 -1.08 22.14
N GLN A 55 13.68 -0.63 21.85
CA GLN A 55 12.47 -1.46 21.94
C GLN A 55 12.48 -2.64 20.96
N LEU A 56 12.99 -2.42 19.74
CA LEU A 56 13.17 -3.49 18.76
C LEU A 56 14.19 -4.51 19.26
N ASN A 57 15.34 -4.07 19.75
CA ASN A 57 16.36 -4.96 20.29
C ASN A 57 15.83 -5.77 21.48
N ASP A 58 15.17 -5.13 22.45
CA ASP A 58 14.58 -5.82 23.61
C ASP A 58 13.53 -6.87 23.19
N TYR A 59 12.75 -6.60 22.14
CA TYR A 59 11.79 -7.54 21.56
C TYR A 59 12.46 -8.75 20.90
N TYR A 60 13.58 -8.56 20.18
CA TYR A 60 14.31 -9.65 19.54
C TYR A 60 15.05 -10.54 20.55
N TYR A 61 15.64 -9.95 21.60
CA TYR A 61 16.38 -10.71 22.63
C TYR A 61 15.47 -11.45 23.63
N SER A 62 14.22 -11.01 23.82
CA SER A 62 13.27 -11.68 24.73
C SER A 62 12.54 -12.88 24.12
N ASN A 63 12.56 -13.03 22.79
CA ASN A 63 11.82 -14.06 22.06
C ASN A 63 12.71 -15.13 21.41
N ASP A 64 14.01 -15.20 21.72
CA ASP A 64 14.98 -16.14 21.13
C ASP A 64 14.98 -16.18 19.58
N LEU A 65 14.52 -15.10 18.95
CA LEU A 65 14.59 -14.90 17.51
C LEU A 65 15.98 -14.35 17.18
N ILE A 66 16.98 -15.23 17.09
CA ILE A 66 18.36 -14.87 16.75
C ILE A 66 18.44 -14.45 15.28
N PRO A 67 18.70 -13.17 14.91
CA PRO A 67 19.39 -12.91 13.66
C PRO A 67 20.87 -13.32 13.85
N ALA A 68 21.42 -14.10 12.92
CA ALA A 68 22.78 -14.65 12.97
C ALA A 68 23.91 -13.59 12.96
N THR A 69 23.57 -12.32 13.08
CA THR A 69 24.47 -11.21 13.39
C THR A 69 23.66 -10.13 14.11
N PRO A 70 24.13 -9.59 15.24
CA PRO A 70 23.51 -8.41 15.84
C PRO A 70 23.55 -7.28 14.80
N ILE A 71 22.41 -6.61 14.58
CA ILE A 71 22.37 -5.36 13.82
C ILE A 71 23.24 -4.37 14.59
N ARG A 72 24.49 -4.22 14.19
CA ARG A 72 25.32 -3.10 14.62
C ARG A 72 25.04 -1.98 13.65
N LEU A 73 24.18 -1.03 14.05
CA LEU A 73 24.39 0.33 13.55
C LEU A 73 25.84 0.72 13.86
N PRO A 74 26.54 1.40 12.94
CA PRO A 74 27.93 1.77 13.14
C PRO A 74 28.08 2.53 14.46
N ARG A 75 28.82 1.95 15.41
CA ARG A 75 29.16 2.61 16.68
C ARG A 75 29.90 3.91 16.40
N ILE A 76 29.21 5.03 16.48
CA ILE A 76 29.85 6.32 16.71
C ILE A 76 30.15 6.41 18.20
N ASN A 77 31.26 5.79 18.63
CA ASN A 77 31.76 5.94 19.99
C ASN A 77 32.38 7.34 20.15
N LYS A 78 31.56 8.35 20.43
CA LYS A 78 31.96 9.60 21.10
C LYS A 78 30.74 10.15 21.81
N GLU A 79 30.87 10.40 23.11
CA GLU A 79 29.89 11.16 23.91
C GLU A 79 29.66 12.51 23.23
N PHE A 80 28.54 12.69 22.54
CA PHE A 80 28.18 13.97 21.94
C PHE A 80 27.79 14.94 23.04
N LYS A 81 28.64 15.94 23.29
CA LYS A 81 28.25 17.10 24.07
C LYS A 81 27.32 17.96 23.22
N LYS A 82 26.32 18.58 23.85
CA LYS A 82 25.30 19.43 23.22
C LYS A 82 25.86 20.63 22.40
N SER A 83 27.17 20.86 22.46
CA SER A 83 27.94 21.84 21.68
C SER A 83 28.42 21.34 20.31
N ASP A 84 28.28 20.04 20.01
CA ASP A 84 28.92 19.39 18.86
C ASP A 84 27.99 19.18 17.66
N ILE A 85 26.76 19.71 17.69
CA ILE A 85 25.90 19.73 16.50
C ILE A 85 26.37 20.90 15.61
N ASP A 86 27.43 20.64 14.85
CA ASP A 86 27.93 21.53 13.80
C ASP A 86 26.79 21.88 12.83
N GLN A 87 26.67 23.16 12.46
CA GLN A 87 25.77 23.64 11.40
C GLN A 87 25.90 22.81 10.12
N SER A 88 27.09 22.27 9.84
CA SER A 88 27.37 21.27 8.79
C SER A 88 26.45 20.04 8.83
N GLY A 89 26.16 19.50 10.02
CA GLY A 89 25.27 18.35 10.19
C GLY A 89 23.80 18.71 9.89
N PHE A 90 23.36 19.88 10.33
CA PHE A 90 22.03 20.40 10.00
C PHE A 90 21.88 20.72 8.51
N ASP A 91 22.93 21.25 7.87
CA ASP A 91 22.93 21.53 6.44
C ASP A 91 22.96 20.25 5.61
N LYS A 92 23.67 19.21 6.08
CA LYS A 92 23.61 17.87 5.50
C LYS A 92 22.22 17.26 5.63
N LEU A 93 21.59 17.37 6.81
CA LEU A 93 20.21 16.90 7.01
C LEU A 93 19.23 17.66 6.11
N ARG A 94 19.35 19.00 6.00
CA ARG A 94 18.53 19.83 5.11
C ARG A 94 18.71 19.47 3.65
N SER A 95 19.94 19.21 3.21
CA SER A 95 20.21 18.79 1.83
C SER A 95 19.65 17.40 1.53
N ILE A 96 19.73 16.46 2.47
CA ILE A 96 19.05 15.16 2.36
C ILE A 96 17.54 15.35 2.26
N ILE A 97 16.92 16.10 3.18
CA ILE A 97 15.47 16.37 3.17
C ILE A 97 15.05 17.03 1.85
N LYS A 98 15.81 18.01 1.36
CA LYS A 98 15.55 18.66 0.08
C LYS A 98 15.64 17.65 -1.07
N LYS A 99 16.70 16.85 -1.13
CA LYS A 99 16.88 15.82 -2.16
C LYS A 99 15.75 14.79 -2.12
N THR A 100 15.34 14.33 -0.94
CA THR A 100 14.19 13.42 -0.78
C THR A 100 12.89 14.07 -1.25
N LYS A 101 12.69 15.35 -0.96
CA LYS A 101 11.51 16.10 -1.43
C LYS A 101 11.50 16.24 -2.95
N ASP A 102 12.65 16.50 -3.56
CA ASP A 102 12.78 16.61 -5.01
C ASP A 102 12.55 15.24 -5.69
N ILE A 103 13.11 14.16 -5.13
CA ILE A 103 12.86 12.77 -5.59
C ILE A 103 11.37 12.43 -5.48
N ASN A 104 10.74 12.69 -4.34
CA ASN A 104 9.31 12.40 -4.15
C ASN A 104 8.45 13.23 -5.12
N LYS A 105 8.84 14.46 -5.40
CA LYS A 105 8.14 15.30 -6.38
C LYS A 105 8.24 14.70 -7.79
N SER A 106 9.44 14.28 -8.22
CA SER A 106 9.64 13.62 -9.51
C SER A 106 8.91 12.28 -9.58
N LEU A 107 8.94 11.46 -8.52
CA LEU A 107 8.21 10.20 -8.48
C LEU A 107 6.69 10.42 -8.54
N ASN A 108 6.15 11.46 -7.91
CA ASN A 108 4.71 11.76 -8.02
C ASN A 108 4.28 12.16 -9.43
N GLU A 109 5.19 12.66 -10.28
CA GLU A 109 4.90 12.97 -11.68
C GLU A 109 4.68 11.69 -12.49
N TYR A 110 5.51 10.68 -12.27
CA TYR A 110 5.44 9.38 -12.95
C TYR A 110 4.54 8.37 -12.25
N LEU A 111 4.27 8.55 -10.96
CA LEU A 111 3.52 7.63 -10.11
C LEU A 111 2.40 8.37 -9.34
N PRO A 112 1.48 9.07 -10.04
CA PRO A 112 0.52 9.97 -9.42
C PRO A 112 -0.46 9.29 -8.47
N HIS A 113 -0.73 8.00 -8.68
CA HIS A 113 -1.64 7.21 -7.85
C HIS A 113 -0.92 6.12 -7.07
N ALA A 114 0.37 6.30 -6.75
CA ALA A 114 1.11 5.36 -5.94
C ALA A 114 1.21 5.82 -4.47
N ASN A 115 1.09 4.88 -3.54
CA ASN A 115 1.40 5.12 -2.14
C ASN A 115 2.92 4.95 -1.91
N LEU A 116 3.67 6.04 -2.15
CA LEU A 116 5.12 6.05 -2.02
C LEU A 116 5.63 5.72 -0.60
N GLN A 117 4.80 5.82 0.44
CA GLN A 117 5.19 5.42 1.81
C GLN A 117 5.44 3.92 1.92
N ASN A 118 4.81 3.13 1.04
CA ASN A 118 4.96 1.68 0.99
C ASN A 118 5.92 1.24 -0.12
N ALA A 119 6.64 2.15 -0.77
CA ALA A 119 7.55 1.79 -1.84
C ALA A 119 8.74 0.98 -1.31
N ALA A 120 9.14 -0.06 -2.04
CA ALA A 120 10.29 -0.90 -1.73
C ALA A 120 11.12 -1.13 -2.99
N PHE A 121 12.43 -1.04 -2.87
CA PHE A 121 13.35 -1.25 -3.99
C PHE A 121 13.89 -2.68 -3.98
N HIS A 122 13.86 -3.34 -5.14
CA HIS A 122 14.46 -4.65 -5.34
C HIS A 122 15.86 -4.47 -5.92
N GLU A 123 16.89 -4.59 -5.06
CA GLU A 123 18.29 -4.29 -5.38
C GLU A 123 18.84 -5.16 -6.52
N GLN A 124 18.49 -6.44 -6.55
CA GLN A 124 19.06 -7.40 -7.50
C GLN A 124 18.62 -7.10 -8.94
N ASP A 125 17.34 -6.81 -9.15
CA ASP A 125 16.76 -6.56 -10.49
C ASP A 125 16.55 -5.06 -10.78
N LYS A 126 16.97 -4.19 -9.85
CA LYS A 126 16.94 -2.73 -9.96
C LYS A 126 15.57 -2.17 -10.36
N TYR A 127 14.54 -2.54 -9.60
CA TYR A 127 13.21 -1.97 -9.77
C TYR A 127 12.64 -1.45 -8.46
N LEU A 128 11.79 -0.43 -8.53
CA LEU A 128 10.96 0.02 -7.43
C LEU A 128 9.61 -0.69 -7.50
N ALA A 129 9.12 -1.29 -6.42
CA ALA A 129 7.75 -1.76 -6.34
C ALA A 129 6.96 -0.93 -5.35
N VAL A 130 5.75 -0.55 -5.73
CA VAL A 130 4.87 0.31 -4.93
C VAL A 130 3.42 -0.11 -5.14
N ARG A 131 2.59 0.07 -4.11
CA ARG A 131 1.15 -0.15 -4.23
C ARG A 131 0.46 1.11 -4.75
N GLY A 132 -0.54 0.93 -5.58
CA GLY A 132 -1.47 1.99 -5.93
C GLY A 132 -2.26 2.49 -4.72
N SER A 133 -2.80 3.69 -4.81
CA SER A 133 -3.76 4.24 -3.86
C SER A 133 -5.12 3.56 -4.05
N HIS A 134 -5.80 3.29 -2.94
CA HIS A 134 -7.14 2.72 -2.93
C HIS A 134 -8.16 3.82 -2.65
N GLY A 135 -9.10 3.96 -3.56
CA GLY A 135 -10.26 4.82 -3.43
C GLY A 135 -11.55 4.02 -3.49
N ASN A 136 -12.64 4.68 -3.86
CA ASN A 136 -13.85 3.99 -4.27
C ASN A 136 -13.67 3.33 -5.66
N THR A 137 -14.62 2.47 -6.06
CA THR A 137 -14.55 1.74 -7.36
C THR A 137 -14.34 2.67 -8.57
N THR A 138 -14.96 3.85 -8.56
CA THR A 138 -14.84 4.83 -9.65
C THR A 138 -13.45 5.46 -9.67
N GLU A 139 -12.92 5.86 -8.50
CA GLU A 139 -11.54 6.36 -8.38
C GLU A 139 -10.52 5.30 -8.81
N ASN A 140 -10.70 4.05 -8.36
CA ASN A 140 -9.84 2.93 -8.77
C ASN A 140 -9.82 2.74 -10.30
N CYS A 141 -10.98 2.83 -10.94
CA CYS A 141 -11.12 2.79 -12.40
C CYS A 141 -10.32 3.92 -13.08
N ILE A 142 -10.54 5.16 -12.63
CA ILE A 142 -9.89 6.35 -13.18
C ILE A 142 -8.37 6.25 -13.02
N ASN A 143 -7.90 5.92 -11.83
CA ASN A 143 -6.47 5.84 -11.52
C ASN A 143 -5.74 4.84 -12.44
N LEU A 144 -6.34 3.67 -12.68
CA LEU A 144 -5.78 2.66 -13.58
C LEU A 144 -5.81 3.13 -15.05
N ILE A 145 -6.91 3.74 -15.50
CA ILE A 145 -7.02 4.27 -16.86
C ILE A 145 -6.00 5.39 -17.11
N GLU A 146 -5.75 6.25 -16.13
CA GLU A 146 -4.74 7.30 -16.23
C GLU A 146 -3.36 6.68 -16.47
N TYR A 147 -2.96 5.68 -15.69
CA TYR A 147 -1.71 4.97 -15.95
C TYR A 147 -1.67 4.29 -17.33
N ILE A 148 -2.74 3.61 -17.75
CA ILE A 148 -2.81 2.95 -19.07
C ILE A 148 -2.51 3.96 -20.20
N LYS A 149 -2.96 5.21 -20.04
CA LYS A 149 -2.79 6.29 -21.02
C LYS A 149 -1.42 6.96 -20.94
N MET A 150 -0.68 6.81 -19.83
CA MET A 150 0.64 7.41 -19.68
C MET A 150 1.63 6.78 -20.67
N PRO A 151 2.47 7.57 -21.36
CA PRO A 151 3.50 7.04 -22.23
C PRO A 151 4.55 6.24 -21.47
N GLU A 152 4.87 6.63 -20.23
CA GLU A 152 5.84 5.98 -19.36
C GLU A 152 5.35 4.63 -18.84
N CYS A 153 4.03 4.39 -18.82
CA CYS A 153 3.51 3.06 -18.57
C CYS A 153 3.69 2.23 -19.85
N ILE A 154 4.73 1.38 -19.85
CA ILE A 154 5.13 0.58 -21.01
C ILE A 154 4.47 -0.80 -21.03
N GLN A 155 3.92 -1.27 -19.90
CA GLN A 155 3.20 -2.54 -19.85
C GLN A 155 2.14 -2.55 -18.75
N VAL A 156 1.01 -3.20 -19.02
CA VAL A 156 -0.10 -3.41 -18.07
C VAL A 156 -0.40 -4.90 -17.99
N LEU A 157 -0.25 -5.51 -16.81
CA LEU A 157 -0.60 -6.91 -16.57
C LEU A 157 -1.84 -6.99 -15.68
N LEU A 158 -3.00 -7.27 -16.27
CA LEU A 158 -4.25 -7.46 -15.56
C LEU A 158 -4.32 -8.86 -14.94
N PHE A 159 -4.98 -8.98 -13.80
CA PHE A 159 -5.21 -10.27 -13.16
C PHE A 159 -6.55 -10.33 -12.43
N ALA A 160 -7.00 -11.55 -12.19
CA ALA A 160 -8.22 -11.84 -11.44
C ALA A 160 -7.86 -12.71 -10.23
N THR A 161 -8.30 -12.32 -9.03
CA THR A 161 -8.10 -13.15 -7.84
C THR A 161 -8.98 -14.40 -7.87
N HIS A 162 -8.81 -15.28 -6.88
CA HIS A 162 -9.72 -16.41 -6.69
C HIS A 162 -11.15 -15.93 -6.45
N ASN A 163 -12.13 -16.68 -6.96
CA ASN A 163 -13.56 -16.41 -6.79
C ASN A 163 -14.11 -16.79 -5.40
N LYS A 164 -13.23 -17.22 -4.50
CA LYS A 164 -13.51 -17.60 -3.11
C LYS A 164 -12.30 -17.20 -2.26
N PRO A 165 -12.49 -17.00 -0.95
CA PRO A 165 -11.39 -16.82 -0.03
C PRO A 165 -10.40 -17.99 -0.11
N THR A 166 -9.12 -17.64 -0.24
CA THR A 166 -7.98 -18.57 -0.17
C THR A 166 -6.95 -17.97 0.81
N PRO A 167 -5.92 -18.71 1.26
CA PRO A 167 -4.87 -18.15 2.10
C PRO A 167 -4.31 -16.85 1.48
N GLY A 168 -4.25 -15.79 2.28
CA GLY A 168 -3.91 -14.44 1.84
C GLY A 168 -5.11 -13.49 1.71
N PHE A 169 -6.34 -14.02 1.57
CA PHE A 169 -7.56 -13.20 1.62
C PHE A 169 -7.71 -12.56 3.01
N SER A 170 -7.97 -11.27 3.02
CA SER A 170 -7.98 -10.44 4.21
C SER A 170 -9.08 -9.39 4.16
N ARG A 171 -9.17 -8.58 5.23
CA ARG A 171 -10.08 -7.44 5.28
C ARG A 171 -9.80 -6.41 4.18
N GLU A 172 -8.56 -6.30 3.72
CA GLU A 172 -8.14 -5.35 2.67
C GLU A 172 -8.71 -5.73 1.29
N ASP A 173 -9.13 -6.98 1.10
CA ASP A 173 -9.78 -7.46 -0.13
C ASP A 173 -11.30 -7.22 -0.12
N GLY A 174 -11.83 -6.71 0.98
CA GLY A 174 -13.25 -6.41 1.16
C GLY A 174 -14.13 -7.66 1.28
N PRO A 175 -15.46 -7.52 1.05
CA PRO A 175 -16.39 -8.62 1.26
C PRO A 175 -16.29 -9.69 0.16
N GLU A 176 -16.39 -10.96 0.54
CA GLU A 176 -16.33 -12.13 -0.35
C GLU A 176 -17.29 -12.04 -1.53
N THR A 177 -18.43 -11.35 -1.35
CA THR A 177 -19.44 -11.13 -2.39
C THR A 177 -18.97 -10.25 -3.56
N ASN A 178 -17.76 -9.69 -3.50
CA ASN A 178 -17.12 -8.98 -4.60
C ASN A 178 -16.14 -9.87 -5.38
N LEU A 179 -15.81 -11.05 -4.88
CA LEU A 179 -14.86 -11.95 -5.52
C LEU A 179 -15.43 -12.53 -6.81
N PRO A 180 -14.60 -12.72 -7.83
CA PRO A 180 -13.17 -12.38 -7.91
C PRO A 180 -12.93 -10.88 -8.13
N LEU A 181 -11.79 -10.39 -7.63
CA LEU A 181 -11.35 -9.01 -7.78
C LEU A 181 -10.44 -8.90 -8.99
N MET A 182 -10.63 -7.84 -9.76
CA MET A 182 -9.71 -7.45 -10.81
C MET A 182 -8.63 -6.54 -10.22
N GLY A 183 -7.36 -6.88 -10.47
CA GLY A 183 -6.22 -6.05 -10.16
C GLY A 183 -5.31 -5.85 -11.39
N ALA A 184 -4.25 -5.08 -11.21
CA ALA A 184 -3.28 -4.79 -12.25
C ALA A 184 -1.85 -4.66 -11.67
N LEU A 185 -0.87 -5.12 -12.43
CA LEU A 185 0.55 -4.86 -12.22
C LEU A 185 1.06 -4.04 -13.41
N LEU A 186 1.48 -2.81 -13.15
CA LEU A 186 1.93 -1.87 -14.17
C LEU A 186 3.43 -1.79 -14.17
N LEU A 187 4.05 -1.71 -15.34
CA LEU A 187 5.46 -1.37 -15.51
C LEU A 187 5.56 0.05 -16.03
N VAL A 188 6.17 0.91 -15.23
CA VAL A 188 6.43 2.32 -15.54
C VAL A 188 7.93 2.51 -15.70
N GLU A 189 8.35 3.01 -16.85
CA GLU A 189 9.74 3.35 -17.15
C GLU A 189 10.08 4.70 -16.51
N LEU A 190 11.13 4.74 -15.68
CA LEU A 190 11.69 5.97 -15.15
C LEU A 190 13.12 6.15 -15.70
N GLU A 191 13.70 7.33 -15.51
CA GLU A 191 15.01 7.68 -16.08
C GLU A 191 16.14 6.70 -15.71
N ASP A 192 16.18 6.24 -14.45
CA ASP A 192 17.28 5.42 -13.93
C ASP A 192 16.90 3.94 -13.66
N PHE A 193 15.60 3.65 -13.50
CA PHE A 193 15.11 2.33 -13.13
C PHE A 193 13.63 2.16 -13.50
N ASN A 194 13.14 0.94 -13.44
CA ASN A 194 11.72 0.66 -13.67
C ASN A 194 10.93 0.64 -12.36
N ALA A 195 9.69 1.10 -12.40
CA ALA A 195 8.75 1.01 -11.29
C ALA A 195 7.60 0.06 -11.62
N TYR A 196 7.32 -0.86 -10.69
CA TYR A 196 6.13 -1.68 -10.67
C TYR A 196 5.07 -1.07 -9.75
N VAL A 197 3.90 -0.75 -10.31
CA VAL A 197 2.74 -0.28 -9.54
C VAL A 197 1.71 -1.40 -9.44
N ILE A 198 1.39 -1.83 -8.22
CA ILE A 198 0.45 -2.93 -7.97
C ILE A 198 -0.88 -2.36 -7.49
N PHE A 199 -1.93 -2.64 -8.24
CA PHE A 199 -3.33 -2.43 -7.85
C PHE A 199 -3.97 -3.78 -7.52
N ASP A 200 -4.10 -4.08 -6.23
CA ASP A 200 -4.75 -5.29 -5.70
C ASP A 200 -5.63 -4.95 -4.48
N GLY A 201 -6.04 -5.92 -3.66
CA GLY A 201 -7.00 -5.66 -2.58
C GLY A 201 -8.40 -5.38 -3.11
N LEU A 202 -9.19 -4.59 -2.37
CA LEU A 202 -10.52 -4.15 -2.77
C LEU A 202 -10.43 -3.11 -3.91
N PHE A 203 -10.17 -3.59 -5.12
CA PHE A 203 -9.91 -2.73 -6.28
C PHE A 203 -11.11 -2.64 -7.23
N LEU A 204 -11.27 -3.58 -8.17
CA LEU A 204 -12.39 -3.63 -9.12
C LEU A 204 -13.08 -5.00 -9.10
N THR A 205 -14.34 -5.07 -9.52
CA THR A 205 -15.10 -6.33 -9.60
C THR A 205 -16.17 -6.28 -10.68
N ALA A 206 -16.39 -7.39 -11.39
CA ALA A 206 -17.45 -7.54 -12.37
C ALA A 206 -18.73 -8.19 -11.80
N GLN A 207 -18.77 -8.54 -10.51
CA GLN A 207 -19.85 -9.36 -9.92
C GLN A 207 -21.22 -8.68 -9.84
N ARG A 208 -21.28 -7.35 -9.94
CA ARG A 208 -22.53 -6.59 -9.79
C ARG A 208 -22.60 -5.48 -10.83
N TYR A 209 -23.78 -5.22 -11.37
CA TYR A 209 -24.08 -3.95 -12.01
C TYR A 209 -24.31 -2.90 -10.91
N PRO A 210 -23.71 -1.68 -10.95
CA PRO A 210 -23.01 -1.01 -12.05
C PRO A 210 -21.50 -1.31 -12.21
N ARG A 211 -20.85 -2.00 -11.26
CA ARG A 211 -19.38 -2.20 -11.16
C ARG A 211 -18.71 -2.83 -12.40
N TYR A 212 -19.50 -3.56 -13.18
CA TYR A 212 -19.07 -4.06 -14.49
C TYR A 212 -18.69 -2.93 -15.46
N LYS A 213 -19.32 -1.75 -15.39
CA LYS A 213 -19.03 -0.63 -16.30
C LYS A 213 -17.59 -0.14 -16.11
N GLU A 214 -17.14 -0.02 -14.88
CA GLU A 214 -15.76 0.35 -14.54
C GLU A 214 -14.76 -0.69 -15.08
N VAL A 215 -15.05 -1.98 -14.89
CA VAL A 215 -14.23 -3.06 -15.49
C VAL A 215 -14.20 -2.94 -17.01
N LYS A 216 -15.34 -2.69 -17.64
CA LYS A 216 -15.46 -2.52 -19.09
C LYS A 216 -14.61 -1.35 -19.58
N GLU A 217 -14.65 -0.20 -18.91
CA GLU A 217 -13.88 0.99 -19.25
C GLU A 217 -12.37 0.74 -19.17
N VAL A 218 -11.90 0.04 -18.13
CA VAL A 218 -10.50 -0.37 -18.02
C VAL A 218 -10.11 -1.30 -19.16
N LEU A 219 -10.94 -2.30 -19.49
CA LEU A 219 -10.66 -3.23 -20.58
C LEU A 219 -10.66 -2.53 -21.95
N ASP A 220 -11.56 -1.58 -22.17
CA ASP A 220 -11.58 -0.77 -23.39
C ASP A 220 -10.27 0.04 -23.51
N ALA A 221 -9.85 0.71 -22.44
CA ALA A 221 -8.61 1.47 -22.40
C ALA A 221 -7.37 0.58 -22.60
N ALA A 222 -7.34 -0.59 -21.96
CA ALA A 222 -6.24 -1.54 -22.02
C ALA A 222 -6.08 -2.17 -23.42
N VAL A 223 -7.18 -2.54 -24.08
CA VAL A 223 -7.15 -3.02 -25.47
C VAL A 223 -6.70 -1.91 -26.43
N THR A 224 -7.12 -0.67 -26.19
CA THR A 224 -6.75 0.47 -27.05
C THR A 224 -5.27 0.86 -26.91
N SER A 225 -4.64 0.57 -25.77
CA SER A 225 -3.26 0.98 -25.52
C SER A 225 -2.22 0.11 -26.20
N ASP A 226 -2.56 -1.12 -26.58
CA ASP A 226 -1.64 -2.14 -27.15
C ASP A 226 -0.46 -2.50 -26.22
N LYS A 227 -0.60 -2.24 -24.91
CA LYS A 227 0.42 -2.52 -23.87
C LYS A 227 -0.05 -3.56 -22.85
N ALA A 228 -1.25 -4.10 -23.05
CA ALA A 228 -1.97 -4.85 -22.04
C ALA A 228 -1.84 -6.36 -22.22
N TYR A 229 -1.58 -7.03 -21.12
CA TYR A 229 -1.55 -8.48 -20.96
C TYR A 229 -2.46 -8.85 -19.80
N PHE A 230 -2.81 -10.13 -19.69
CA PHE A 230 -3.49 -10.64 -18.52
C PHE A 230 -2.97 -12.01 -18.11
N ILE A 231 -2.99 -12.29 -16.81
CA ILE A 231 -2.72 -13.62 -16.27
C ILE A 231 -3.95 -14.49 -16.53
N ASN A 232 -3.75 -15.64 -17.19
CA ASN A 232 -4.85 -16.48 -17.69
C ASN A 232 -5.37 -17.51 -16.67
N ILE A 233 -4.91 -17.42 -15.42
CA ILE A 233 -5.32 -18.24 -14.29
C ILE A 233 -5.70 -17.34 -13.11
N PRO A 234 -6.57 -17.78 -12.18
CA PRO A 234 -6.82 -17.07 -10.94
C PRO A 234 -5.53 -16.93 -10.12
N VAL A 235 -5.28 -15.73 -9.58
CA VAL A 235 -4.07 -15.42 -8.79
C VAL A 235 -4.37 -15.41 -7.28
N PRO A 236 -3.36 -15.68 -6.43
CA PRO A 236 -3.51 -15.51 -4.98
C PRO A 236 -3.80 -14.05 -4.60
N PHE A 237 -4.34 -13.85 -3.40
CA PHE A 237 -4.51 -12.51 -2.83
C PHE A 237 -3.17 -11.98 -2.36
N THR A 238 -2.71 -10.88 -2.97
CA THR A 238 -1.40 -10.29 -2.71
C THR A 238 -1.45 -9.07 -1.80
N SER A 239 -2.64 -8.61 -1.38
CA SER A 239 -2.85 -7.35 -0.63
C SER A 239 -2.10 -7.28 0.69
N THR A 240 -1.89 -8.44 1.33
CA THR A 240 -1.16 -8.57 2.61
C THR A 240 0.35 -8.70 2.45
N TRP A 241 0.87 -8.83 1.24
CA TRP A 241 2.30 -9.01 0.98
C TRP A 241 3.04 -7.68 0.90
N GLY A 242 4.37 -7.70 1.03
CA GLY A 242 5.19 -6.56 0.61
C GLY A 242 5.10 -6.36 -0.91
N PRO A 243 5.23 -5.13 -1.44
CA PRO A 243 5.03 -4.88 -2.86
C PRO A 243 6.00 -5.66 -3.75
N VAL A 244 7.28 -5.75 -3.39
CA VAL A 244 8.26 -6.61 -4.06
C VAL A 244 7.79 -8.07 -4.10
N GLY A 245 7.37 -8.63 -2.95
CA GLY A 245 6.88 -10.00 -2.89
C GLY A 245 5.62 -10.24 -3.74
N ALA A 246 4.76 -9.23 -3.91
CA ALA A 246 3.64 -9.29 -4.84
C ALA A 246 4.09 -9.31 -6.30
N VAL A 247 5.06 -8.47 -6.69
CA VAL A 247 5.64 -8.48 -8.05
C VAL A 247 6.26 -9.85 -8.35
N ASP A 248 7.13 -10.34 -7.47
CA ASP A 248 7.88 -11.59 -7.67
C ASP A 248 6.97 -12.81 -7.84
N GLN A 249 5.76 -12.74 -7.30
CA GLN A 249 4.77 -13.81 -7.39
C GLN A 249 3.86 -13.68 -8.61
N LEU A 250 3.55 -12.46 -9.04
CA LEU A 250 2.66 -12.21 -10.19
C LEU A 250 3.41 -12.28 -11.52
N LEU A 251 4.64 -11.75 -11.57
CA LEU A 251 5.43 -11.61 -12.80
C LEU A 251 5.75 -12.94 -13.49
N PRO A 252 6.04 -14.06 -12.78
CA PRO A 252 6.33 -15.34 -13.42
C PRO A 252 5.10 -16.08 -13.96
N LEU A 253 3.89 -15.63 -13.63
CA LEU A 253 2.66 -16.34 -13.99
C LEU A 253 2.38 -16.28 -15.51
N PRO A 254 1.74 -17.32 -16.07
CA PRO A 254 1.44 -17.38 -17.48
C PRO A 254 0.50 -16.23 -17.88
N ARG A 255 0.93 -15.47 -18.90
CA ARG A 255 0.20 -14.31 -19.41
C ARG A 255 -0.10 -14.43 -20.90
N GLN A 256 -1.18 -13.78 -21.30
CA GLN A 256 -1.61 -13.64 -22.68
C GLN A 256 -1.83 -12.17 -23.00
N GLU A 257 -1.53 -11.75 -24.22
CA GLU A 257 -1.84 -10.41 -24.71
C GLU A 257 -3.35 -10.14 -24.69
N LEU A 258 -3.75 -8.94 -24.26
CA LEU A 258 -5.13 -8.51 -24.19
C LEU A 258 -5.53 -7.81 -25.50
N THR A 259 -6.25 -8.53 -26.35
CA THR A 259 -6.77 -8.07 -27.63
C THR A 259 -8.30 -8.09 -27.60
N PRO A 260 -9.01 -7.52 -28.60
CA PRO A 260 -10.45 -7.66 -28.70
C PRO A 260 -10.93 -9.13 -28.64
N ASP A 261 -10.15 -10.06 -29.22
CA ASP A 261 -10.48 -11.48 -29.27
C ASP A 261 -10.19 -12.22 -27.96
N SER A 262 -9.10 -11.88 -27.27
CA SER A 262 -8.69 -12.55 -26.03
C SER A 262 -9.36 -11.96 -24.78
N ARG A 263 -9.91 -10.74 -24.86
CA ARG A 263 -10.66 -10.08 -23.76
C ARG A 263 -11.69 -10.97 -23.09
N LYS A 264 -12.46 -11.72 -23.88
CA LYS A 264 -13.49 -12.66 -23.37
C LYS A 264 -12.90 -13.76 -22.48
N ASN A 265 -11.63 -14.13 -22.67
CA ASN A 265 -10.96 -15.13 -21.84
C ASN A 265 -10.60 -14.55 -20.48
N PHE A 266 -10.12 -13.30 -20.43
CA PHE A 266 -9.91 -12.61 -19.17
C PHE A 266 -11.23 -12.37 -18.42
N PHE A 267 -12.27 -11.93 -19.13
CA PHE A 267 -13.57 -11.66 -18.50
C PHE A 267 -14.18 -12.89 -17.83
N LYS A 268 -13.98 -14.10 -18.39
CA LYS A 268 -14.40 -15.37 -17.77
C LYS A 268 -13.75 -15.63 -16.41
N LEU A 269 -12.57 -15.05 -16.14
CA LEU A 269 -11.96 -15.14 -14.81
C LEU A 269 -12.65 -14.22 -13.81
N LEU A 270 -13.29 -13.14 -14.27
CA LEU A 270 -13.97 -12.15 -13.44
C LEU A 270 -15.44 -12.46 -13.19
N CYS A 271 -16.09 -13.13 -14.15
CA CYS A 271 -17.51 -13.41 -14.11
C CYS A 271 -17.85 -14.77 -14.73
N ASN A 272 -18.80 -15.47 -14.10
CA ASN A 272 -19.32 -16.75 -14.58
C ASN A 272 -20.27 -16.62 -15.78
N ILE A 273 -20.64 -15.39 -16.15
CA ILE A 273 -21.52 -15.08 -17.28
C ILE A 273 -20.69 -14.39 -18.36
N SER A 274 -20.96 -14.64 -19.64
CA SER A 274 -20.27 -13.95 -20.73
C SER A 274 -20.55 -12.45 -20.71
N GLU A 275 -19.58 -11.66 -21.20
CA GLU A 275 -19.71 -10.20 -21.29
C GLU A 275 -20.92 -9.78 -22.14
N GLU A 276 -21.18 -10.48 -23.25
CA GLU A 276 -22.36 -10.29 -24.11
C GLU A 276 -23.67 -10.50 -23.36
N LYS A 277 -23.79 -11.62 -22.64
CA LYS A 277 -24.98 -11.92 -21.83
C LYS A 277 -25.13 -10.91 -20.69
N TYR A 278 -24.02 -10.40 -20.14
CA TYR A 278 -24.03 -9.31 -19.18
C TYR A 278 -24.65 -8.04 -19.76
N LEU A 279 -24.25 -7.65 -20.97
CA LEU A 279 -24.82 -6.48 -21.65
C LEU A 279 -26.30 -6.64 -21.94
N ASP A 280 -26.73 -7.83 -22.39
CA ASP A 280 -28.14 -8.07 -22.70
C ASP A 280 -29.06 -8.05 -21.47
N MET A 281 -28.58 -8.50 -20.30
CA MET A 281 -29.37 -8.45 -19.05
C MET A 281 -29.68 -7.03 -18.56
N TYR A 282 -28.87 -6.03 -18.95
CA TYR A 282 -28.98 -4.65 -18.46
C TYR A 282 -29.29 -3.63 -19.57
N ARG A 283 -29.64 -4.10 -20.77
CA ARG A 283 -30.15 -3.29 -21.89
C ARG A 283 -31.66 -3.01 -21.79
N SER A 284 -32.35 -3.62 -20.83
CA SER A 284 -33.80 -3.47 -20.56
C SER A 284 -34.11 -2.30 -19.62
#